data_AF-A0A3S0IB40-F1
#
_entry.id   AF-A0A3S0IB40-F1
#
_cell.length_a   1.000
_cell.length_b   1.000
_cell.length_c   1.000
_cell.angle_alpha   90.00
_cell.angle_beta   90.00
_cell.angle_gamma   90.00
#
_symmetry.space_group_name_H-M   'P 1'
#
loop_
_entity.id
_entity.type
_entity.pdbx_description
1 polymer ?
#
loop_
_entity_poly.entity_id
_entity_poly.type
_entity_poly.pdbx_seq_one_letter_code
_entity_poly.pdbx_strand_id
1 'polypeptide(L)'
;MTQANANQTGEQVLVPLTTPEEVQTFLAQYPLAAVFKAGTCHKTMQGFGVLETFLQRHELPVGFIRVVDWRPASNFVAEQTGLIHHSPQLIIFQDGQPRFEVNNWDITPEALAPVFSALVPARAGGSVETDGNLQPYLDLMDAYLGGQMNDFEFQDRWVPLFRDDASLRSQREFDLLSRLFGDPDAYHGGLHQLGAPASRGDLRPRVEELRRELLALRGQAD
;
A
#
# COMPACT_ATOMS: atom_id res chain seq x y z
N MET A 1 37.49 12.68 10.42
CA MET A 1 36.60 13.80 10.07
C MET A 1 36.64 13.99 8.56
N THR A 2 35.78 13.33 7.80
CA THR A 2 35.46 13.80 6.45
C THR A 2 34.12 13.23 5.98
N GLN A 3 33.18 14.15 5.87
CA GLN A 3 32.05 14.24 4.94
C GLN A 3 30.92 13.20 5.02
N ALA A 4 29.88 13.63 5.73
CA ALA A 4 28.50 13.26 5.46
C ALA A 4 28.13 13.69 4.03
N ASN A 5 27.73 12.73 3.20
CA ASN A 5 27.09 13.02 1.92
C ASN A 5 25.63 13.41 2.20
N ALA A 6 25.40 14.71 2.35
CA ALA A 6 24.13 15.34 2.09
C ALA A 6 23.94 15.43 0.57
N ASN A 7 23.20 14.48 0.00
CA ASN A 7 22.41 14.63 -1.23
C ASN A 7 21.70 13.30 -1.53
N GLN A 8 20.49 13.14 -0.98
CA GLN A 8 19.47 12.31 -1.59
C GLN A 8 18.21 13.17 -1.71
N THR A 9 18.01 13.66 -2.92
CA THR A 9 16.82 14.39 -3.34
C THR A 9 15.59 13.49 -3.27
N GLY A 10 14.66 13.80 -2.38
CA GLY A 10 13.21 13.75 -2.63
C GLY A 10 12.48 12.40 -2.75
N GLU A 11 13.14 11.26 -2.55
CA GLU A 11 12.50 9.95 -2.70
C GLU A 11 11.86 9.47 -1.39
N GLN A 12 10.62 8.98 -1.47
CA GLN A 12 9.89 8.42 -0.32
C GLN A 12 10.57 7.12 0.12
N VAL A 13 11.18 7.11 1.30
CA VAL A 13 11.76 5.87 1.83
C VAL A 13 10.64 4.94 2.30
N LEU A 14 10.42 3.81 1.61
CA LEU A 14 9.55 2.71 1.99
C LEU A 14 10.39 1.43 2.12
N VAL A 15 10.49 0.89 3.34
CA VAL A 15 11.42 -0.22 3.63
C VAL A 15 10.68 -1.39 4.31
N PRO A 16 10.81 -2.63 3.81
CA PRO A 16 10.32 -3.80 4.53
C PRO A 16 11.16 -4.03 5.80
N LEU A 17 10.50 -4.19 6.95
CA LEU A 17 11.13 -4.52 8.22
C LEU A 17 10.75 -5.95 8.59
N THR A 18 11.63 -6.90 8.28
CA THR A 18 11.39 -8.34 8.38
C THR A 18 11.89 -8.92 9.71
N THR A 19 12.88 -8.28 10.32
CA THR A 19 13.49 -8.69 11.60
C THR A 19 13.48 -7.59 12.66
N PRO A 20 13.56 -7.93 13.96
CA PRO A 20 13.75 -6.96 15.05
C PRO A 20 14.97 -6.04 14.85
N GLU A 21 16.07 -6.57 14.34
CA GLU A 21 17.32 -5.84 14.10
C GLU A 21 17.15 -4.77 13.01
N GLU A 22 16.38 -5.07 11.97
CA GLU A 22 16.02 -4.09 10.92
C GLU A 22 15.15 -2.97 11.49
N VAL A 23 14.18 -3.28 12.37
CA VAL A 23 13.37 -2.27 13.06
C VAL A 23 14.28 -1.32 13.86
N GLN A 24 15.19 -1.87 14.66
CA GLN A 24 16.10 -1.07 15.47
C GLN A 24 17.01 -0.20 14.59
N THR A 25 17.58 -0.79 13.53
CA THR A 25 18.46 -0.07 12.60
C THR A 25 17.71 1.07 11.92
N PHE A 26 16.49 0.81 11.45
CA PHE A 26 15.64 1.80 10.80
C PHE A 26 15.31 2.97 11.74
N LEU A 27 14.86 2.69 12.98
CA LEU A 27 14.52 3.74 13.94
C LEU A 27 15.75 4.51 14.46
N ALA A 28 16.94 3.90 14.46
CA ALA A 28 18.18 4.59 14.78
C ALA A 28 18.68 5.47 13.62
N GLN A 29 18.46 5.03 12.38
CA GLN A 29 18.84 5.74 11.17
C GLN A 29 17.97 6.97 10.91
N TYR A 30 16.67 6.88 11.21
CA TYR A 30 15.69 7.92 10.93
C TYR A 30 15.11 8.50 12.23
N PRO A 31 15.58 9.68 12.69
CA PRO A 31 15.08 10.31 13.91
C PRO A 31 13.58 10.63 13.87
N LEU A 32 13.01 10.83 12.68
CA LEU A 32 11.58 10.94 12.47
C LEU A 32 11.18 9.91 11.41
N ALA A 33 10.37 8.93 11.79
CA ALA A 33 9.97 7.84 10.92
C ALA A 33 8.62 7.28 11.33
N ALA A 34 7.98 6.50 10.46
CA ALA A 34 6.82 5.71 10.81
C ALA A 34 7.09 4.22 10.65
N VAL A 35 6.40 3.41 11.47
CA VAL A 35 6.26 1.98 11.25
C VAL A 35 4.79 1.68 10.95
N PHE A 36 4.53 1.04 9.81
CA PHE A 36 3.21 0.57 9.41
C PHE A 36 3.13 -0.95 9.49
N LYS A 37 2.38 -1.47 10.45
CA LYS A 37 2.10 -2.91 10.58
C LYS A 37 0.91 -3.26 9.69
N ALA A 38 1.18 -4.01 8.63
CA ALA A 38 0.23 -4.38 7.58
C ALA A 38 -0.30 -5.80 7.78
N GLY A 39 -1.63 -5.94 7.74
CA GLY A 39 -2.31 -7.24 7.68
C GLY A 39 -2.67 -7.61 6.25
N THR A 40 -3.51 -8.63 6.10
CA THR A 40 -3.97 -9.13 4.79
C THR A 40 -5.41 -8.76 4.48
N CYS A 41 -6.02 -7.83 5.23
CA CYS A 41 -7.42 -7.44 5.08
C CYS A 41 -7.57 -6.04 4.45
N HIS A 42 -8.73 -5.75 3.83
CA HIS A 42 -9.04 -4.47 3.18
C HIS A 42 -8.76 -3.22 4.03
N LYS A 43 -8.93 -3.32 5.35
CA LYS A 43 -8.61 -2.20 6.26
C LYS A 43 -7.16 -1.76 6.11
N THR A 44 -6.26 -2.71 5.89
CA THR A 44 -4.84 -2.44 5.67
C THR A 44 -4.62 -1.64 4.40
N MET A 45 -5.29 -2.04 3.31
CA MET A 45 -5.18 -1.33 2.04
C MET A 45 -5.74 0.08 2.13
N GLN A 46 -6.89 0.26 2.80
CA GLN A 46 -7.47 1.58 3.02
C GLN A 46 -6.57 2.47 3.90
N GLY A 47 -6.08 1.94 5.03
CA GLY A 47 -5.22 2.70 5.93
C GLY A 47 -3.90 3.08 5.28
N PHE A 48 -3.33 2.20 4.45
CA PHE A 48 -2.13 2.50 3.67
C PHE A 48 -2.40 3.56 2.60
N GLY A 49 -3.51 3.45 1.86
CA GLY A 49 -3.92 4.45 0.87
C GLY A 49 -4.09 5.84 1.48
N VAL A 50 -4.67 5.94 2.68
CA VAL A 50 -4.73 7.21 3.43
C VAL A 50 -3.33 7.72 3.73
N LEU A 51 -2.44 6.89 4.29
CA LEU A 51 -1.06 7.27 4.60
C LEU A 51 -0.32 7.79 3.36
N GLU A 52 -0.46 7.13 2.21
CA GLU A 52 0.18 7.55 0.97
C GLU A 52 -0.23 8.97 0.51
N THR A 53 -1.49 9.36 0.68
CA THR A 53 -1.93 10.73 0.34
C THR A 53 -1.21 11.81 1.17
N PHE A 54 -0.71 11.45 2.34
CA PHE A 54 0.14 12.32 3.14
C PHE A 54 1.59 12.25 2.67
N LEU A 55 2.11 11.06 2.39
CA LEU A 55 3.49 10.88 1.89
C LEU A 55 3.73 11.56 0.53
N GLN A 56 2.70 11.80 -0.28
CA GLN A 56 2.81 12.64 -1.49
C GLN A 56 3.18 14.10 -1.20
N ARG A 57 2.83 14.60 -0.01
CA ARG A 57 2.97 16.02 0.39
C ARG A 57 3.95 16.22 1.53
N HIS A 58 4.36 15.14 2.18
CA HIS A 58 5.20 15.14 3.36
C HIS A 58 6.33 14.13 3.20
N GLU A 59 7.45 14.38 3.87
CA GLU A 59 8.61 13.50 3.85
C GLU A 59 8.72 12.76 5.18
N LEU A 60 8.46 11.46 5.15
CA LEU A 60 8.51 10.60 6.34
C LEU A 60 8.94 9.20 5.94
N PRO A 61 10.16 8.75 6.27
CA PRO A 61 10.56 7.36 6.08
C PRO A 61 9.56 6.41 6.74
N VAL A 62 9.08 5.41 5.98
CA VAL A 62 8.11 4.41 6.47
C VAL A 62 8.71 3.02 6.37
N GLY A 63 8.87 2.38 7.52
CA GLY A 63 9.14 0.96 7.61
C GLY A 63 7.83 0.18 7.66
N PHE A 64 7.61 -0.80 6.80
CA PHE A 64 6.40 -1.62 6.85
C PHE A 64 6.68 -3.04 7.31
N ILE A 65 5.75 -3.62 8.06
CA ILE A 65 5.84 -4.97 8.59
C ILE A 65 4.61 -5.76 8.14
N ARG A 66 4.80 -6.79 7.32
CA ARG A 66 3.75 -7.77 7.02
C ARG A 66 3.57 -8.69 8.23
N VAL A 67 2.54 -8.43 9.05
CA VAL A 67 2.42 -9.05 10.38
C VAL A 67 2.23 -10.57 10.34
N VAL A 68 1.71 -11.11 9.22
CA VAL A 68 1.53 -12.55 9.02
C VAL A 68 2.88 -13.24 8.81
N ASP A 69 3.78 -12.60 8.04
CA ASP A 69 5.06 -13.17 7.63
C ASP A 69 6.19 -12.84 8.60
N TRP A 70 6.15 -11.65 9.21
CA TRP A 70 7.25 -11.07 10.00
C TRP A 70 6.81 -10.78 11.44
N ARG A 71 6.16 -11.76 12.07
CA ARG A 71 5.70 -11.68 13.47
C ARG A 71 6.79 -11.23 14.45
N PRO A 72 8.04 -11.71 14.38
CA PRO A 72 9.10 -11.26 15.30
C PRO A 72 9.33 -9.75 15.25
N ALA A 73 9.40 -9.15 14.05
CA ALA A 73 9.55 -7.70 13.90
C ALA A 73 8.33 -6.94 14.46
N SER A 74 7.11 -7.41 14.18
CA SER A 74 5.89 -6.80 14.69
C SER A 74 5.79 -6.83 16.22
N ASN A 75 6.16 -7.97 16.83
CA ASN A 75 6.15 -8.16 18.28
C ASN A 75 7.21 -7.29 18.94
N PHE A 76 8.42 -7.21 18.37
CA PHE A 76 9.48 -6.34 18.86
C PHE A 76 9.02 -4.88 18.95
N VAL A 77 8.32 -4.36 17.93
CA VAL A 77 7.77 -3.00 17.98
C VAL A 77 6.76 -2.85 19.13
N ALA A 78 5.89 -3.84 19.36
CA ALA A 78 4.92 -3.78 20.46
C ALA A 78 5.62 -3.81 21.84
N GLU A 79 6.64 -4.66 22.01
CA GLU A 79 7.43 -4.75 23.24
C GLU A 79 8.22 -3.48 23.53
N GLN A 80 8.89 -2.90 22.52
CA GLN A 80 9.67 -1.68 22.66
C GLN A 80 8.83 -0.46 23.01
N THR A 81 7.62 -0.37 22.44
CA THR A 81 6.73 0.79 22.61
C THR A 81 5.76 0.64 23.78
N GLY A 82 5.51 -0.59 24.24
CA GLY A 82 4.42 -0.92 25.15
C GLY A 82 3.01 -0.80 24.52
N LEU A 83 2.92 -0.55 23.20
CA LEU A 83 1.65 -0.42 22.49
C LEU A 83 1.07 -1.80 22.18
N ILE A 84 -0.25 -1.92 22.32
CA ILE A 84 -0.98 -3.15 21.97
C ILE A 84 -0.84 -3.38 20.46
N HIS A 85 -0.56 -4.62 20.07
CA HIS A 85 -0.47 -5.00 18.67
C HIS A 85 -1.84 -4.88 17.97
N HIS A 86 -1.88 -4.11 16.89
CA HIS A 86 -3.01 -4.03 15.97
C HIS A 86 -2.56 -4.19 14.51
N SER A 87 -3.52 -4.44 13.62
CA SER A 87 -3.28 -4.56 12.18
C SER A 87 -4.54 -4.17 11.38
N PRO A 88 -4.50 -3.14 10.53
CA PRO A 88 -3.36 -2.24 10.33
C PRO A 88 -3.07 -1.39 11.57
N GLN A 89 -1.83 -0.96 11.72
CA GLN A 89 -1.40 -0.04 12.77
C GLN A 89 -0.28 0.86 12.24
N LEU A 90 -0.45 2.17 12.34
CA LEU A 90 0.54 3.19 12.02
C LEU A 90 1.07 3.78 13.32
N ILE A 91 2.39 3.79 13.48
CA ILE A 91 3.07 4.41 14.63
C ILE A 91 4.10 5.40 14.09
N ILE A 92 4.05 6.66 14.51
CA ILE A 92 5.06 7.66 14.20
C ILE A 92 6.03 7.76 15.38
N PHE A 93 7.32 7.68 15.07
CA PHE A 93 8.42 7.74 16.02
C PHE A 93 9.16 9.06 15.87
N GLN A 94 9.57 9.62 17.01
CA GLN A 94 10.56 10.69 17.07
C GLN A 94 11.65 10.30 18.07
N ASP A 95 12.89 10.26 17.61
CA ASP A 95 14.09 9.82 18.35
C ASP A 95 13.90 8.43 18.96
N GLY A 96 13.34 7.50 18.17
CA GLY A 96 13.05 6.13 18.58
C GLY A 96 11.87 5.98 19.55
N GLN A 97 11.22 7.07 19.97
CA GLN A 97 10.07 7.05 20.88
C GLN A 97 8.74 7.20 20.13
N PRO A 98 7.70 6.41 20.46
CA PRO A 98 6.39 6.56 19.82
C PRO A 98 5.76 7.91 20.21
N ARG A 99 5.37 8.71 19.22
CA ARG A 99 4.70 10.01 19.40
C ARG A 99 3.24 10.01 19.01
N PHE A 100 2.87 9.12 18.10
CA PHE A 100 1.50 8.96 17.63
C PHE A 100 1.26 7.51 17.24
N GLU A 101 0.07 7.02 17.53
CA GLU A 101 -0.39 5.70 17.12
C GLU A 101 -1.85 5.80 16.66
N VAL A 102 -2.15 5.09 15.58
CA VAL A 102 -3.50 4.94 15.05
C VAL A 102 -3.62 3.58 14.36
N ASN A 103 -4.79 2.96 14.40
CA ASN A 103 -4.95 1.59 13.92
C ASN A 103 -6.34 1.34 13.32
N ASN A 104 -6.51 0.18 12.68
CA ASN A 104 -7.78 -0.27 12.12
C ASN A 104 -8.47 0.79 11.24
N TRP A 105 -9.69 1.19 11.62
CA TRP A 105 -10.53 2.15 10.90
C TRP A 105 -10.20 3.60 11.26
N ASP A 106 -9.41 3.82 12.31
CA ASP A 106 -9.07 5.16 12.77
C ASP A 106 -7.96 5.80 11.93
N ILE A 107 -7.36 5.03 11.01
CA ILE A 107 -6.38 5.52 10.03
C ILE A 107 -7.13 6.33 8.95
N THR A 108 -7.53 7.55 9.31
CA THR A 108 -8.30 8.46 8.44
C THR A 108 -7.57 9.77 8.18
N PRO A 109 -7.91 10.51 7.10
CA PRO A 109 -7.33 11.82 6.84
C PRO A 109 -7.47 12.79 8.01
N GLU A 110 -8.59 12.75 8.73
CA GLU A 110 -8.86 13.62 9.87
C GLU A 110 -7.95 13.31 11.06
N ALA A 111 -7.61 12.04 11.27
CA ALA A 111 -6.67 11.62 12.30
C ALA A 111 -5.22 11.96 11.94
N LEU A 112 -4.82 11.75 10.68
CA LEU A 112 -3.44 11.97 10.23
C LEU A 112 -3.11 13.45 10.00
N ALA A 113 -4.04 14.25 9.49
CA ALA A 113 -3.78 15.65 9.12
C ALA A 113 -3.16 16.54 10.21
N PRO A 114 -3.70 16.61 11.44
CA PRO A 114 -3.10 17.44 12.48
C PRO A 114 -1.70 16.96 12.87
N VAL A 115 -1.47 15.64 12.86
CA VAL A 115 -0.19 15.04 13.24
C VAL A 115 0.86 15.31 12.17
N PHE A 116 0.53 15.10 10.90
CA PHE A 116 1.45 15.38 9.78
C PHE A 116 1.78 16.86 9.69
N SER A 117 0.80 17.75 9.87
CA SER A 117 1.04 19.19 9.89
C SER A 117 1.94 19.63 11.05
N ALA A 118 1.90 18.93 12.19
CA ALA A 118 2.66 19.30 13.38
C ALA A 118 4.07 18.69 13.42
N LEU A 119 4.22 17.45 12.94
CA LEU A 119 5.43 16.66 13.14
C LEU A 119 6.22 16.40 11.86
N VAL A 120 5.58 16.38 10.70
CA VAL A 120 6.17 15.83 9.47
C VAL A 120 6.46 16.95 8.46
N PRO A 121 7.71 17.14 8.03
CA PRO A 121 8.06 18.19 7.08
C PRO A 121 7.32 18.02 5.76
N ALA A 122 6.91 19.13 5.16
CA ALA A 122 6.34 19.13 3.81
C ALA A 122 7.42 18.74 2.79
N ARG A 123 7.05 17.93 1.80
CA ARG A 123 7.95 17.47 0.74
C ARG A 123 8.26 18.62 -0.22
N ALA A 124 9.53 18.76 -0.58
CA ALA A 124 9.95 19.61 -1.68
C ALA A 124 9.78 18.86 -3.02
N GLY A 125 8.53 18.64 -3.46
CA GLY A 125 8.16 18.12 -4.79
C GLY A 125 8.73 16.74 -5.17
N GLY A 126 7.90 15.69 -5.07
CA GLY A 126 8.20 14.36 -5.63
C GLY A 126 7.02 13.39 -5.45
N SER A 127 6.70 12.61 -6.48
CA SER A 127 5.71 11.51 -6.45
C SER A 127 6.24 10.33 -5.61
N VAL A 128 5.34 9.54 -5.03
CA VAL A 128 5.68 8.29 -4.32
C VAL A 128 5.67 7.15 -5.33
N GLU A 129 6.76 6.41 -5.45
CA GLU A 129 6.82 5.13 -6.15
C GLU A 129 6.56 4.01 -5.14
N THR A 130 5.40 3.38 -5.23
CA THR A 130 5.17 2.07 -4.63
C THR A 130 5.46 1.04 -5.70
N ASP A 131 6.37 0.11 -5.44
CA ASP A 131 6.62 -1.04 -6.28
C ASP A 131 5.44 -2.03 -6.16
N GLY A 132 4.28 -1.65 -6.70
CA GLY A 132 3.12 -2.50 -6.82
C GLY A 132 3.45 -3.67 -7.75
N ASN A 133 3.11 -4.89 -7.36
CA ASN A 133 3.35 -6.05 -8.22
C ASN A 133 2.26 -6.12 -9.32
N LEU A 134 2.36 -5.23 -10.32
CA LEU A 134 1.39 -5.12 -11.42
C LEU A 134 1.53 -6.23 -12.47
N GLN A 135 2.68 -6.92 -12.51
CA GLN A 135 2.98 -7.89 -13.58
C GLN A 135 1.96 -9.04 -13.66
N PRO A 136 1.52 -9.69 -12.56
CA PRO A 136 0.49 -10.72 -12.60
C PRO A 136 -0.84 -10.24 -13.21
N TYR A 137 -1.21 -8.97 -13.01
CA TYR A 137 -2.42 -8.41 -13.60
C TYR A 137 -2.26 -8.17 -15.10
N LEU A 138 -1.10 -7.65 -15.52
CA LEU A 138 -0.75 -7.48 -16.93
C LEU A 138 -0.76 -8.81 -17.68
N ASP A 139 -0.14 -9.84 -17.11
CA ASP A 139 -0.10 -11.19 -17.70
C ASP A 139 -1.51 -11.79 -17.84
N LEU A 140 -2.36 -11.63 -16.81
CA LEU A 140 -3.74 -12.12 -16.84
C LEU A 140 -4.58 -11.39 -17.90
N MET A 141 -4.42 -10.07 -18.03
CA MET A 141 -5.09 -9.28 -19.06
C MET A 141 -4.60 -9.68 -20.46
N ASP A 142 -3.30 -9.90 -20.65
CA ASP A 142 -2.74 -10.33 -21.93
C ASP A 142 -3.25 -11.71 -22.37
N ALA A 143 -3.41 -12.65 -21.44
CA ALA A 143 -3.99 -13.95 -21.73
C ALA A 143 -5.47 -13.85 -22.16
N TYR A 144 -6.26 -13.01 -21.49
CA TYR A 144 -7.65 -12.75 -21.86
C TYR A 144 -7.79 -12.03 -23.22
N LEU A 145 -7.03 -10.96 -23.44
CA LEU A 145 -7.00 -10.26 -24.72
C LEU A 145 -6.45 -11.15 -25.84
N GLY A 146 -5.54 -12.08 -25.54
CA GLY A 146 -5.06 -13.10 -26.47
C GLY A 146 -6.09 -14.18 -26.81
N GLY A 147 -7.26 -14.19 -26.18
CA GLY A 147 -8.31 -15.19 -26.40
C GLY A 147 -8.01 -16.56 -25.78
N GLN A 148 -7.09 -16.63 -24.82
CA GLN A 148 -6.72 -17.87 -24.14
C GLN A 148 -7.71 -18.28 -23.05
N MET A 149 -8.61 -17.37 -22.67
CA MET A 149 -9.69 -17.59 -21.71
C MET A 149 -10.90 -16.73 -22.06
N ASN A 150 -12.07 -17.17 -21.61
CA ASN A 150 -13.33 -16.42 -21.78
C ASN A 150 -13.59 -15.44 -20.62
N ASP A 151 -14.62 -14.60 -20.74
CA ASP A 151 -14.98 -13.59 -19.74
C ASP A 151 -15.17 -14.15 -18.32
N PHE A 152 -15.77 -15.33 -18.21
CA PHE A 152 -16.01 -15.98 -16.93
C PHE A 152 -14.71 -16.45 -16.30
N GLU A 153 -13.85 -17.13 -17.06
CA GLU A 153 -12.54 -17.61 -16.60
C GLU A 153 -11.62 -16.45 -16.20
N PHE A 154 -11.66 -15.34 -16.95
CA PHE A 154 -10.90 -14.14 -16.61
C PHE A 154 -11.38 -13.54 -15.29
N GLN A 155 -12.70 -13.38 -15.10
CA GLN A 155 -13.26 -12.88 -13.85
C GLN A 155 -12.92 -13.79 -12.67
N ASP A 156 -13.09 -15.11 -12.82
CA ASP A 156 -12.83 -16.11 -11.78
C ASP A 156 -11.36 -16.12 -11.32
N ARG A 157 -10.42 -15.76 -12.20
CA ARG A 157 -8.99 -15.62 -11.87
C ARG A 157 -8.60 -14.23 -11.37
N TRP A 158 -9.22 -13.18 -11.89
CA TRP A 158 -8.94 -11.80 -11.48
C TRP A 158 -9.28 -11.58 -10.00
N VAL A 159 -10.42 -12.12 -9.58
CA VAL A 159 -10.98 -11.91 -8.25
C VAL A 159 -10.05 -12.40 -7.12
N PRO A 160 -9.62 -13.67 -7.11
CA PRO A 160 -8.67 -14.16 -6.10
C PRO A 160 -7.32 -13.48 -6.23
N LEU A 161 -6.85 -13.22 -7.46
CA LEU A 161 -5.59 -12.49 -7.66
C LEU A 161 -5.64 -11.11 -6.98
N PHE A 162 -6.71 -10.34 -7.19
CA PHE A 162 -6.81 -8.99 -6.64
C PHE A 162 -7.01 -8.95 -5.13
N ARG A 163 -7.73 -9.95 -4.60
CA ARG A 163 -8.03 -10.12 -3.17
C ARG A 163 -6.83 -10.64 -2.37
N ASP A 164 -6.15 -11.66 -2.89
CA ASP A 164 -5.06 -12.36 -2.20
C ASP A 164 -3.69 -11.71 -2.46
N ASP A 165 -3.63 -10.74 -3.38
CA ASP A 165 -2.47 -9.89 -3.58
C ASP A 165 -2.18 -9.03 -2.34
N ALA A 166 -1.18 -9.48 -1.58
CA ALA A 166 -0.65 -8.81 -0.40
C ALA A 166 0.47 -7.80 -0.72
N SER A 167 0.68 -7.42 -1.98
CA SER A 167 1.59 -6.32 -2.32
C SER A 167 1.03 -4.98 -1.82
N LEU A 168 1.92 -4.14 -1.29
CA LEU A 168 1.57 -2.75 -1.02
C LEU A 168 1.46 -2.04 -2.38
N ARG A 169 0.25 -1.58 -2.71
CA ARG A 169 -0.07 -0.89 -3.96
C ARG A 169 -0.62 0.49 -3.63
N SER A 170 -0.33 1.45 -4.50
CA SER A 170 -0.83 2.81 -4.32
C SER A 170 -2.34 2.88 -4.40
N GLN A 171 -2.95 3.90 -3.78
CA GLN A 171 -4.38 4.19 -3.96
C GLN A 171 -4.77 4.28 -5.45
N ARG A 172 -3.89 4.85 -6.29
CA ARG A 172 -4.11 4.96 -7.74
C ARG A 172 -4.14 3.59 -8.42
N GLU A 173 -3.24 2.68 -8.05
CA GLU A 173 -3.26 1.29 -8.52
C GLU A 173 -4.52 0.56 -8.06
N PHE A 174 -4.88 0.69 -6.79
CA PHE A 174 -6.10 0.07 -6.24
C PHE A 174 -7.36 0.56 -6.96
N ASP A 175 -7.49 1.87 -7.17
CA ASP A 175 -8.63 2.48 -7.86
C ASP A 175 -8.72 1.99 -9.31
N LEU A 176 -7.58 1.88 -10.01
CA LEU A 176 -7.52 1.34 -11.37
C LEU A 176 -7.95 -0.13 -11.41
N LEU A 177 -7.36 -0.98 -10.59
CA LEU A 177 -7.66 -2.42 -10.55
C LEU A 177 -9.12 -2.70 -10.14
N SER A 178 -9.69 -1.87 -9.25
CA SER A 178 -11.09 -1.97 -8.82
C SER A 178 -12.10 -1.62 -9.93
N ARG A 179 -11.71 -0.98 -11.05
CA ARG A 179 -12.66 -0.57 -12.11
C ARG A 179 -13.26 -1.73 -12.91
N LEU A 180 -12.57 -2.86 -13.01
CA LEU A 180 -13.09 -3.99 -13.78
C LEU A 180 -14.25 -4.67 -13.06
N PHE A 181 -14.06 -4.99 -11.78
CA PHE A 181 -14.96 -5.87 -11.05
C PHE A 181 -15.45 -5.31 -9.71
N GLY A 182 -15.00 -4.12 -9.34
CA GLY A 182 -15.28 -3.50 -8.04
C GLY A 182 -14.27 -3.89 -6.98
N ASP A 183 -14.48 -3.33 -5.79
CA ASP A 183 -13.72 -3.69 -4.59
C ASP A 183 -14.07 -5.15 -4.17
N PRO A 184 -13.08 -6.06 -4.11
CA PRO A 184 -13.28 -7.45 -3.72
C PRO A 184 -13.83 -7.60 -2.30
N ASP A 185 -13.64 -6.60 -1.44
CA ASP A 185 -13.92 -6.66 -0.01
C ASP A 185 -15.09 -5.76 0.45
N ALA A 186 -15.85 -5.15 -0.48
CA ALA A 186 -16.97 -4.27 -0.13
C ALA A 186 -18.03 -4.97 0.76
N TYR A 187 -18.33 -4.38 1.92
CA TYR A 187 -19.14 -4.96 3.02
C TYR A 187 -20.63 -5.23 2.67
N HIS A 188 -21.12 -4.79 1.51
CA HIS A 188 -22.50 -5.05 1.02
C HIS A 188 -22.54 -5.97 -0.22
N GLY A 189 -21.68 -6.97 -0.26
CA GLY A 189 -21.69 -8.01 -1.28
C GLY A 189 -20.59 -7.84 -2.33
N GLY A 190 -19.40 -7.40 -1.92
CA GLY A 190 -18.17 -7.44 -2.73
C GLY A 190 -18.11 -8.74 -3.51
N LEU A 191 -17.91 -8.65 -4.83
CA LEU A 191 -17.91 -9.69 -5.87
C LEU A 191 -19.06 -10.72 -5.92
N HIS A 192 -19.81 -10.94 -4.84
CA HIS A 192 -20.99 -11.79 -4.75
C HIS A 192 -22.25 -11.13 -5.35
N GLN A 193 -22.20 -9.81 -5.63
CA GLN A 193 -23.20 -9.09 -6.43
C GLN A 193 -22.81 -8.95 -7.91
N LEU A 194 -21.71 -9.54 -8.38
CA LEU A 194 -21.48 -9.56 -9.82
C LEU A 194 -22.44 -10.58 -10.44
N GLY A 195 -23.56 -10.10 -10.97
CA GLY A 195 -24.36 -10.87 -11.91
C GLY A 195 -23.52 -11.36 -13.10
N ALA A 196 -24.11 -12.18 -13.97
CA ALA A 196 -23.39 -12.77 -15.11
C ALA A 196 -22.60 -11.70 -15.91
N PRO A 197 -21.35 -11.97 -16.34
CA PRO A 197 -20.46 -11.00 -17.02
C PRO A 197 -21.14 -10.21 -18.15
N ALA A 198 -22.04 -10.86 -18.89
CA ALA A 198 -22.83 -10.29 -19.99
C ALA A 198 -23.72 -9.08 -19.60
N SER A 199 -24.03 -8.89 -18.31
CA SER A 199 -24.87 -7.79 -17.83
C SER A 199 -24.12 -6.48 -17.60
N ARG A 200 -22.80 -6.43 -17.88
CA ARG A 200 -21.89 -5.32 -17.56
C ARG A 200 -21.27 -4.62 -18.77
N GLY A 201 -21.87 -4.83 -19.94
CA GLY A 201 -21.32 -4.37 -21.21
C GLY A 201 -20.14 -5.23 -21.67
N ASP A 202 -19.49 -4.78 -22.73
CA ASP A 202 -18.35 -5.48 -23.31
C ASP A 202 -17.12 -5.38 -22.37
N LEU A 203 -16.65 -6.52 -21.89
CA LEU A 203 -15.53 -6.60 -20.95
C LEU A 203 -14.20 -6.31 -21.63
N ARG A 204 -14.07 -6.69 -22.91
CA ARG A 204 -12.82 -6.63 -23.64
C ARG A 204 -12.29 -5.19 -23.82
N PRO A 205 -13.09 -4.19 -24.26
CA PRO A 205 -12.66 -2.80 -24.32
C PRO A 205 -12.24 -2.23 -22.95
N ARG A 206 -12.91 -2.64 -21.87
CA ARG A 206 -12.59 -2.19 -20.51
C ARG A 206 -11.25 -2.74 -20.03
N VAL A 207 -10.94 -3.99 -20.38
CA VAL A 207 -9.64 -4.61 -20.09
C VAL A 207 -8.53 -3.95 -20.91
N GLU A 208 -8.77 -3.65 -22.19
CA GLU A 208 -7.80 -2.92 -23.03
C GLU A 208 -7.48 -1.53 -22.48
N GLU A 209 -8.51 -0.80 -22.03
CA GLU A 209 -8.36 0.52 -21.41
C GLU A 209 -7.57 0.46 -20.10
N LEU A 210 -7.97 -0.44 -19.18
CA LEU A 210 -7.26 -0.59 -17.91
C LEU A 210 -5.79 -0.98 -18.12
N ARG A 211 -5.52 -1.94 -19.02
CA ARG A 211 -4.16 -2.37 -19.33
C ARG A 211 -3.28 -1.21 -19.80
N ARG A 212 -3.82 -0.36 -20.68
CA ARG A 212 -3.10 0.84 -21.16
C ARG A 212 -2.79 1.80 -20.03
N GLU A 213 -3.73 2.03 -19.11
CA GLU A 213 -3.52 2.90 -17.95
C GLU A 213 -2.50 2.34 -16.96
N LEU A 214 -2.51 1.03 -16.70
CA LEU A 214 -1.53 0.37 -15.84
C LEU A 214 -0.12 0.40 -16.42
N LEU A 215 0.03 0.22 -17.74
CA LEU A 215 1.32 0.38 -18.42
C LEU A 215 1.83 1.83 -18.37
N ALA A 216 0.92 2.80 -18.52
CA ALA A 216 1.26 4.22 -18.40
C ALA A 216 1.63 4.60 -16.96
N LEU A 217 1.03 3.94 -15.96
CA LEU A 217 1.39 4.12 -14.56
C LEU A 217 2.77 3.53 -14.26
N ARG A 218 3.07 2.34 -14.77
CA ARG A 218 4.39 1.72 -14.62
C ARG A 218 5.50 2.59 -15.23
N GLY A 219 5.27 3.16 -16.42
CA GLY A 219 6.23 4.07 -17.07
C GLY A 219 6.30 5.49 -16.48
N GLN A 220 5.54 5.79 -15.41
CA GLN A 220 5.69 7.02 -14.61
C GLN A 220 6.51 6.79 -13.33
N ALA A 221 6.90 5.54 -13.06
CA ALA A 221 7.68 5.10 -11.91
C ALA A 221 9.11 4.67 -12.30
N ASP A 222 9.56 5.02 -13.52
CA ASP A 222 10.92 4.85 -14.05
C ASP A 222 11.50 6.24 -14.41
#